data_AF-A0A562IAM4-F1
#
_entry.id   AF-A0A562IAM4-F1
#
_cell.length_a   1.000
_cell.length_b   1.000
_cell.length_c   1.000
_cell.angle_alpha   90.00
_cell.angle_beta   90.00
_cell.angle_gamma   90.00
#
_symmetry.space_group_name_H-M   'P 1'
#
loop_
_entity.id
_entity.type
_entity.pdbx_description
1 polymer ?
#
loop_
_entity_poly.entity_id
_entity_poly.type
_entity_poly.pdbx_seq_one_letter_code
_entity_poly.pdbx_strand_id
1 'polypeptide(L)'
;MGIQRHVTSEAITGLAGDLDNDVKSQVTLAKQKIETTRIDGFPGFGLVGIPLQFAYNGLIDDFQQFLDKYSETMSEVAGTLRTKIAPAWQDAEDHNIVRYGDK
;
A
#
# COMPACT_ATOMS: atom_id res chain seq x y z
N MET A 1 -12.54 27.20 -18.15
CA MET A 1 -11.45 27.37 -17.14
C MET A 1 -11.05 25.98 -16.70
N GLY A 2 -9.88 25.49 -17.11
CA GLY A 2 -9.36 24.21 -16.64
C GLY A 2 -8.97 24.37 -15.17
N ILE A 3 -9.36 23.42 -14.33
CA ILE A 3 -8.96 23.38 -12.92
C ILE A 3 -7.44 23.22 -12.91
N GLN A 4 -6.70 24.29 -12.63
CA GLN A 4 -5.26 24.19 -12.35
C GLN A 4 -5.13 23.48 -11.01
N ARG A 5 -4.95 22.15 -11.06
CA ARG A 5 -4.54 21.38 -9.90
C ARG A 5 -3.05 21.63 -9.69
N HIS A 6 -2.72 22.55 -8.80
CA HIS A 6 -1.35 22.74 -8.34
C HIS A 6 -1.00 21.55 -7.43
N VAL A 7 -0.17 20.65 -7.93
CA VAL A 7 0.42 19.58 -7.12
C VAL A 7 1.69 20.15 -6.51
N THR A 8 1.73 20.33 -5.19
CA THR A 8 2.91 20.83 -4.46
C THR A 8 3.80 19.68 -4.01
N SER A 9 5.09 19.98 -3.77
CA SER A 9 6.03 19.03 -3.15
C SER A 9 5.52 18.48 -1.80
N GLU A 10 4.84 19.33 -1.02
CA GLU A 10 4.15 18.96 0.22
C GLU A 10 2.99 17.97 -0.03
N ALA A 11 2.13 18.22 -1.02
CA ALA A 11 1.03 17.33 -1.35
C ALA A 11 1.51 15.94 -1.83
N ILE A 12 2.62 15.89 -2.57
CA ILE A 12 3.26 14.64 -3.01
C ILE A 12 3.81 13.87 -1.79
N THR A 13 4.43 14.58 -0.85
CA THR A 13 4.95 13.99 0.38
C THR A 13 3.83 13.48 1.28
N GLY A 14 2.72 14.22 1.38
CA GLY A 14 1.50 13.80 2.07
C GLY A 14 0.91 12.54 1.46
N LEU A 15 0.72 12.50 0.14
CA LEU A 15 0.25 11.30 -0.57
C LEU A 15 1.15 10.08 -0.33
N ALA A 16 2.47 10.28 -0.29
CA ALA A 16 3.39 9.20 0.05
C ALA A 16 3.24 8.73 1.50
N GLY A 17 2.95 9.65 2.43
CA GLY A 17 2.55 9.36 3.81
C GLY A 17 1.31 8.47 3.89
N ASP A 18 0.25 8.89 3.22
CA ASP A 18 -1.04 8.21 3.22
C ASP A 18 -0.91 6.82 2.58
N LEU A 19 -0.22 6.72 1.43
CA LEU A 19 0.05 5.44 0.78
C LEU A 19 0.80 4.47 1.70
N ASP A 20 1.82 4.93 2.40
CA ASP A 20 2.65 4.09 3.26
C ASP A 20 1.86 3.61 4.49
N ASN A 21 1.15 4.52 5.17
CA ASN A 21 0.43 4.21 6.40
C ASN A 21 -0.89 3.44 6.16
N ASP A 22 -1.71 3.90 5.20
CA ASP A 22 -3.02 3.32 4.95
C ASP A 22 -2.89 1.92 4.34
N VAL A 23 -1.96 1.74 3.39
CA VAL A 23 -1.75 0.42 2.77
C VAL A 23 -1.24 -0.58 3.80
N LYS A 24 -0.26 -0.21 4.64
CA LYS A 24 0.25 -1.10 5.70
C LYS A 24 -0.84 -1.48 6.69
N SER A 25 -1.67 -0.52 7.09
CA SER A 25 -2.81 -0.75 7.98
C SER A 25 -3.83 -1.71 7.36
N GLN A 26 -4.23 -1.47 6.11
CA GLN A 26 -5.20 -2.31 5.40
C GLN A 26 -4.66 -3.71 5.15
N VAL A 27 -3.39 -3.85 4.77
CA VAL A 27 -2.73 -5.14 4.59
C VAL A 27 -2.68 -5.91 5.90
N THR A 28 -2.32 -5.25 7.01
CA THR A 28 -2.30 -5.88 8.34
C THR A 28 -3.68 -6.39 8.73
N LEU A 29 -4.73 -5.57 8.54
CA LEU A 29 -6.12 -5.98 8.82
C LEU A 29 -6.58 -7.14 7.93
N ALA A 30 -6.23 -7.12 6.63
CA ALA A 30 -6.58 -8.20 5.71
C ALA A 30 -5.88 -9.51 6.09
N LYS A 31 -4.59 -9.47 6.45
CA LYS A 31 -3.83 -10.62 6.94
C LYS A 31 -4.43 -11.19 8.23
N GLN A 32 -4.82 -10.34 9.17
CA GLN A 32 -5.49 -10.78 10.40
C GLN A 32 -6.82 -11.47 10.11
N LYS A 33 -7.65 -10.89 9.24
CA LYS A 33 -8.96 -11.47 8.90
C LYS A 33 -8.85 -12.82 8.21
N ILE A 34 -7.94 -12.97 7.23
CA ILE A 34 -7.77 -14.25 6.54
C ILE A 34 -7.13 -15.31 7.46
N GLU A 35 -6.30 -14.89 8.42
CA GLU A 35 -5.75 -15.82 9.41
C GLU A 35 -6.86 -16.45 10.27
N THR A 36 -7.91 -15.69 10.61
CA THR A 36 -9.07 -16.24 11.34
C THR A 36 -9.87 -17.27 10.56
N THR A 37 -9.68 -17.38 9.24
CA THR A 37 -10.37 -18.38 8.42
C THR A 37 -9.59 -19.68 8.29
N ARG A 38 -8.37 -19.77 8.84
CA ARG A 38 -7.60 -21.03 8.87
C ARG A 38 -8.39 -22.13 9.55
N ILE A 39 -8.18 -23.36 9.07
CA ILE A 39 -8.92 -24.53 9.54
C ILE A 39 -7.93 -25.48 10.20
N ASP A 40 -8.19 -25.83 11.45
CA ASP A 40 -7.46 -26.86 12.21
C ASP A 40 -8.15 -28.22 12.12
N GLY A 41 -8.41 -28.63 10.88
CA GLY A 41 -9.06 -29.90 10.52
C GLY A 41 -10.40 -29.68 9.83
N PHE A 42 -10.57 -30.28 8.64
CA PHE A 42 -11.82 -30.17 7.89
C PHE A 42 -12.95 -30.91 8.63
N PRO A 43 -14.01 -30.21 9.07
CA PRO A 43 -15.11 -30.83 9.81
C PRO A 43 -15.78 -31.92 8.98
N GLY A 44 -15.91 -33.12 9.54
CA GLY A 44 -16.60 -34.24 8.90
C GLY A 44 -15.76 -35.11 7.96
N PHE A 45 -14.49 -34.76 7.68
CA PHE A 45 -13.63 -35.51 6.75
C PHE A 45 -12.56 -36.39 7.42
N GLY A 46 -12.40 -36.33 8.75
CA GLY A 46 -11.42 -37.15 9.48
C GLY A 46 -10.01 -37.07 8.87
N LEU A 47 -9.30 -38.20 8.75
CA LEU A 47 -7.97 -38.26 8.13
C LEU A 47 -7.97 -37.87 6.64
N VAL A 48 -9.09 -38.05 5.93
CA VAL A 48 -9.24 -37.66 4.52
C VAL A 48 -9.33 -36.14 4.35
N GLY A 49 -9.62 -35.42 5.44
CA GLY A 49 -9.64 -33.95 5.48
C GLY A 49 -8.26 -33.31 5.54
N ILE A 50 -7.19 -34.08 5.84
CA ILE A 50 -5.84 -33.56 6.00
C ILE A 50 -5.29 -32.92 4.72
N PRO A 51 -5.37 -33.57 3.52
CA PRO A 51 -4.90 -32.93 2.29
C PRO A 51 -5.69 -31.65 1.93
N LEU A 52 -6.99 -31.63 2.20
CA LEU A 52 -7.84 -30.46 1.98
C LEU A 52 -7.45 -29.31 2.92
N GLN A 53 -7.12 -29.61 4.17
CA GLN A 53 -6.63 -28.65 5.15
C GLN A 53 -5.32 -28.01 4.67
N PHE A 54 -4.35 -28.81 4.22
CA PHE A 54 -3.10 -28.30 3.69
C PHE A 54 -3.31 -27.43 2.44
N ALA A 55 -4.15 -27.86 1.50
CA ALA A 55 -4.44 -27.08 0.30
C ALA A 55 -5.12 -25.74 0.63
N TYR A 56 -6.09 -25.75 1.54
CA TYR A 56 -6.79 -24.53 1.96
C TYR A 56 -5.88 -23.58 2.73
N ASN A 57 -5.11 -24.07 3.70
CA ASN A 57 -4.17 -23.23 4.44
C ASN A 57 -3.03 -22.73 3.54
N GLY A 58 -2.62 -23.50 2.52
CA GLY A 58 -1.67 -23.05 1.51
C GLY A 58 -2.20 -21.87 0.68
N LEU A 59 -3.50 -21.86 0.33
CA LEU A 59 -4.12 -20.70 -0.33
C LEU A 59 -4.12 -19.46 0.57
N ILE A 60 -4.28 -19.63 1.88
CA ILE A 60 -4.17 -18.53 2.85
C ILE A 60 -2.75 -17.99 2.88
N ASP A 61 -1.75 -18.88 2.93
CA ASP A 61 -0.32 -18.49 2.90
C ASP A 61 0.02 -17.72 1.61
N ASP A 62 -0.44 -18.19 0.44
CA ASP A 62 -0.24 -17.53 -0.85
C ASP A 62 -0.88 -16.13 -0.88
N PHE A 63 -2.09 -16.00 -0.33
CA PHE A 63 -2.76 -14.72 -0.24
C PHE A 63 -2.03 -13.74 0.69
N GLN A 64 -1.51 -14.22 1.83
CA GLN A 64 -0.69 -13.40 2.73
C GLN A 64 0.59 -12.92 2.05
N GLN A 65 1.27 -13.78 1.29
CA GLN A 65 2.46 -13.39 0.52
C GLN A 65 2.14 -12.37 -0.57
N PHE A 66 0.98 -12.48 -1.23
CA PHE A 66 0.53 -11.48 -2.20
C PHE A 66 0.33 -10.11 -1.54
N LEU A 67 -0.29 -10.08 -0.36
CA LEU A 67 -0.48 -8.84 0.40
C LEU A 67 0.84 -8.21 0.84
N ASP A 68 1.84 -9.02 1.21
CA ASP A 68 3.17 -8.53 1.55
C ASP A 68 3.85 -7.86 0.35
N LYS A 69 3.81 -8.50 -0.83
CA LYS A 69 4.33 -7.91 -2.09
C LYS A 69 3.61 -6.63 -2.48
N TYR A 70 2.29 -6.58 -2.27
CA TYR A 70 1.50 -5.37 -2.50
C TYR A 70 1.94 -4.23 -1.57
N SER A 71 2.12 -4.51 -0.27
CA SER A 71 2.61 -3.53 0.70
C SER A 71 4.02 -3.02 0.38
N GLU A 72 4.91 -3.92 -0.07
CA GLU A 72 6.27 -3.58 -0.50
C GLU A 72 6.24 -2.66 -1.72
N THR A 73 5.48 -3.04 -2.75
CA THR A 73 5.32 -2.23 -3.97
C THR A 73 4.81 -0.81 -3.65
N MET A 74 3.81 -0.70 -2.77
CA MET A 74 3.28 0.61 -2.38
C MET A 74 4.29 1.42 -1.55
N SER A 75 5.11 0.76 -0.74
CA SER A 75 6.21 1.41 -0.01
C SER A 75 7.29 1.92 -0.98
N GLU A 76 7.60 1.18 -2.06
CA GLU A 76 8.52 1.64 -3.11
C GLU A 76 7.97 2.84 -3.89
N VAL A 77 6.67 2.84 -4.19
CA VAL A 77 6.00 3.99 -4.83
C VAL A 77 6.06 5.22 -3.92
N ALA A 78 5.74 5.06 -2.63
CA ALA A 78 5.86 6.13 -1.63
C ALA A 78 7.32 6.65 -1.52
N GLY A 79 8.29 5.73 -1.53
CA GLY A 79 9.71 6.07 -1.55
C GLY A 79 10.10 6.88 -2.80
N THR A 80 9.61 6.48 -3.98
CA THR A 80 9.84 7.21 -5.24
C THR A 80 9.23 8.61 -5.21
N LEU A 81 8.01 8.73 -4.68
CA LEU A 81 7.35 10.02 -4.50
C LEU A 81 8.18 10.95 -3.62
N ARG A 82 8.67 10.47 -2.47
CA ARG A 82 9.46 11.27 -1.51
C ARG A 82 10.87 11.61 -2.02
N THR A 83 11.54 10.69 -2.71
CA THR A 83 12.98 10.82 -3.01
C THR A 83 13.29 11.35 -4.39
N LYS A 84 12.36 11.23 -5.34
CA LYS A 84 12.57 11.67 -6.73
C LYS A 84 11.59 12.76 -7.13
N ILE A 85 10.30 12.53 -6.89
CA ILE A 85 9.25 13.38 -7.44
C ILE A 85 9.09 14.66 -6.60
N ALA A 86 8.98 14.56 -5.28
CA ALA A 86 8.86 15.72 -4.40
C ALA A 86 10.09 16.67 -4.50
N PRO A 87 11.36 16.19 -4.50
CA PRO A 87 12.51 17.07 -4.65
C PRO A 87 12.60 17.73 -6.02
N ALA A 88 12.24 17.02 -7.10
CA ALA A 88 12.20 17.62 -8.43
C ALA A 88 11.11 18.70 -8.55
N TRP A 89 9.99 18.51 -7.87
CA TRP A 89 8.94 19.53 -7.76
C TRP A 89 9.36 20.70 -6.89
N GLN A 90 10.03 20.45 -5.76
CA GLN A 90 10.58 21.50 -4.92
C GLN A 90 11.62 22.34 -5.67
N ASP A 91 12.52 21.68 -6.42
CA ASP A 91 13.50 22.36 -7.26
C ASP A 91 12.81 23.23 -8.34
N ALA A 92 11.72 22.74 -8.93
CA ALA A 92 10.90 23.53 -9.84
C ALA A 92 10.17 24.68 -9.12
N GLU A 93 9.66 24.49 -7.89
CA GLU A 93 9.06 25.54 -7.07
C GLU A 93 10.08 26.63 -6.70
N ASP A 94 11.31 26.24 -6.37
CA ASP A 94 12.40 27.13 -5.97
C ASP A 94 12.99 27.91 -7.16
N HIS A 95 13.11 27.28 -8.34
CA HIS A 95 13.58 27.95 -9.56
C HIS A 95 12.49 28.75 -10.28
N ASN A 96 11.24 28.34 -10.15
CA ASN A 96 10.08 29.05 -10.69
C ASN A 96 9.53 29.96 -9.58
N ILE A 97 10.32 30.98 -9.21
CA ILE A 97 9.90 32.06 -8.28
C ILE A 97 8.78 32.86 -8.95
N VAL A 98 7.61 32.27 -8.96
CA VAL A 98 6.36 32.96 -9.22
C VAL A 98 5.88 33.39 -7.84
N ARG A 99 6.40 34.54 -7.37
CA ARG A 99 5.79 35.28 -6.27
C ARG A 99 4.42 35.78 -6.75
N TYR A 100 3.36 35.01 -6.54
CA TYR A 100 2.00 35.54 -6.66
C TYR A 100 1.53 36.05 -5.30
N GLY A 101 1.97 37.28 -5.02
CA GLY A 101 1.64 38.00 -3.81
C GLY A 101 2.01 39.48 -3.88
N ASP A 102 2.05 40.09 -5.06
CA ASP A 102 2.08 41.55 -5.19
C ASP A 102 0.85 41.96 -6.02
N LYS A 103 -0.15 42.48 -5.32
CA LYS A 103 -1.07 43.48 -5.88
C LYS A 103 -0.43 44.85 -5.71
#